data_AF-A0A357AJR2-F1
#
_entry.id   AF-A0A357AJR2-F1
#
_cell.length_a   1.000
_cell.length_b   1.000
_cell.length_c   1.000
_cell.angle_alpha   90.00
_cell.angle_beta   90.00
_cell.angle_gamma   90.00
#
_symmetry.space_group_name_H-M   'P 1'
#
loop_
_entity.id
_entity.type
_entity.pdbx_description
1 polymer ?
#
loop_
_entity_poly.entity_id
_entity_poly.type
_entity_poly.pdbx_seq_one_letter_code
_entity_poly.pdbx_strand_id
1 'polypeptide(L)'
;DLPNFKKLLGNGSQFGIRLSYVEQLSPDGLAQAFIIGEEFIAGSRSAMILGDNIFYGNGLKAQLRRAASNRKGATVFGYYVEDPERFGVVEFDKKGKAISLEEKPKQPKSNYAVTGLYFYDERVCEFAKALKPSARGELEITDLNRIYLEEESLEVITLGRGYAWLDTGTVDSLTEASDYIKTIETRQGLMIAALEEIAYTSDWIDKNTLLASAAKYGKSPYGVHLKNVAEGKIRF
;
A
#
# COMPACT_ATOMS: atom_id res chain seq x y z
N ASP A 1 6.83 14.38 -12.53
CA ASP A 1 6.04 13.14 -12.79
C ASP A 1 4.53 13.30 -12.85
N LEU A 2 3.92 14.25 -12.13
CA LEU A 2 2.46 14.39 -12.04
C LEU A 2 1.69 14.34 -13.38
N PRO A 3 2.14 14.99 -14.48
CA PRO A 3 1.46 14.89 -15.77
C PRO A 3 1.43 13.47 -16.35
N ASN A 4 2.46 12.66 -16.09
CA ASN A 4 2.53 11.28 -16.55
C ASN A 4 1.55 10.39 -15.79
N PHE A 5 1.42 10.56 -14.47
CA PHE A 5 0.39 9.88 -13.67
C PHE A 5 -1.03 10.22 -14.14
N LYS A 6 -1.32 11.50 -14.40
CA LYS A 6 -2.62 11.94 -14.95
C LYS A 6 -2.87 11.36 -16.34
N LYS A 7 -1.86 11.32 -17.20
CA LYS A 7 -1.96 10.73 -18.54
C LYS A 7 -2.24 9.23 -18.49
N LEU A 8 -1.61 8.52 -17.56
CA LEU A 8 -1.74 7.06 -17.41
C LEU A 8 -3.08 6.66 -16.80
N LEU A 9 -3.48 7.32 -15.71
CA LEU A 9 -4.59 6.89 -14.85
C LEU A 9 -5.86 7.75 -15.00
N GLY A 10 -5.78 8.88 -15.70
CA GLY A 10 -6.93 9.75 -15.95
C GLY A 10 -7.51 10.31 -14.66
N ASN A 11 -8.84 10.26 -14.52
CA ASN A 11 -9.55 10.62 -13.28
C ASN A 11 -10.06 9.37 -12.52
N GLY A 12 -9.67 8.17 -12.95
CA GLY A 12 -10.11 6.90 -12.36
C GLY A 12 -11.46 6.36 -12.85
N SER A 13 -12.23 7.12 -13.63
CA SER A 13 -13.58 6.72 -14.04
C SER A 13 -13.62 5.41 -14.83
N GLN A 14 -12.56 5.07 -15.59
CA GLN A 14 -12.46 3.78 -16.27
C GLN A 14 -12.39 2.57 -15.32
N PHE A 15 -12.11 2.80 -14.03
CA PHE A 15 -12.10 1.77 -12.98
C PHE A 15 -13.23 1.97 -11.97
N GLY A 16 -14.18 2.88 -12.22
CA GLY A 16 -15.28 3.17 -11.31
C GLY A 16 -14.87 3.89 -10.01
N ILE A 17 -13.69 4.52 -9.99
CA ILE A 17 -13.16 5.28 -8.85
C ILE A 17 -12.93 6.75 -9.20
N ARG A 18 -12.66 7.57 -8.19
CA ARG A 18 -12.27 8.97 -8.35
C ARG A 18 -10.81 9.15 -7.93
N LEU A 19 -9.96 9.53 -8.87
CA LEU A 19 -8.56 9.88 -8.63
C LEU A 19 -8.39 11.40 -8.61
N SER A 20 -7.57 11.88 -7.68
CA SER A 20 -7.16 13.28 -7.55
C SER A 20 -5.65 13.34 -7.41
N TYR A 21 -5.07 14.47 -7.78
CA TYR A 21 -3.63 14.61 -7.97
C TYR A 21 -3.16 15.91 -7.38
N VAL A 22 -2.11 15.84 -6.58
CA VAL A 22 -1.45 16.98 -5.96
C VAL A 22 0.06 16.78 -6.06
N GLU A 23 0.80 17.87 -6.20
CA GLU A 23 2.26 17.83 -6.27
C GLU A 23 2.86 17.91 -4.87
N GLN A 24 3.89 17.10 -4.62
CA GLN A 24 4.81 17.28 -3.52
C GLN A 24 6.02 18.06 -4.04
N LEU A 25 6.18 19.31 -3.60
CA LEU A 25 7.20 20.22 -4.14
C LEU A 25 8.63 19.82 -3.74
N SER A 26 8.80 19.19 -2.58
CA SER A 26 10.07 18.70 -2.05
C SER A 26 9.83 17.40 -1.26
N PRO A 27 10.72 16.39 -1.35
CA PRO A 27 10.56 15.11 -0.66
C PRO A 27 10.91 15.23 0.84
N ASP A 28 10.17 16.03 1.59
CA ASP A 28 10.47 16.37 3.00
C ASP A 28 9.96 15.31 3.99
N GLY A 29 9.84 14.05 3.55
CA GLY A 29 9.38 12.93 4.37
C GLY A 29 7.94 12.47 4.09
N LEU A 30 7.67 11.21 4.44
CA LEU A 30 6.42 10.51 4.11
C LEU A 30 5.18 11.09 4.80
N ALA A 31 5.32 11.58 6.04
CA ALA A 31 4.17 12.13 6.77
C ALA A 31 3.65 13.45 6.16
N GLN A 32 4.43 14.10 5.28
CA GLN A 32 3.99 15.27 4.53
C GLN A 32 2.77 14.97 3.64
N ALA A 33 2.55 13.71 3.25
CA ALA A 33 1.37 13.31 2.49
C ALA A 33 0.05 13.69 3.18
N PHE A 34 -0.01 13.63 4.51
CA PHE A 34 -1.21 14.00 5.29
C PHE A 34 -1.39 15.51 5.47
N ILE A 35 -0.33 16.29 5.23
CA ILE A 35 -0.38 17.76 5.20
C ILE A 35 -0.86 18.22 3.83
N ILE A 36 -0.23 17.70 2.77
CA ILE A 36 -0.57 18.02 1.37
C ILE A 36 -1.98 17.53 1.02
N GLY A 37 -2.37 16.36 1.51
CA GLY A 37 -3.65 15.72 1.24
C GLY A 37 -4.78 16.10 2.20
N GLU A 38 -4.58 17.04 3.12
CA GLU A 38 -5.57 17.34 4.17
C GLU A 38 -6.95 17.71 3.63
N GLU A 39 -7.02 18.59 2.63
CA GLU A 39 -8.29 18.99 2.02
C GLU A 39 -8.99 17.81 1.32
N PHE A 40 -8.22 16.87 0.77
CA PHE A 40 -8.76 15.65 0.16
C PHE A 40 -9.28 14.67 1.22
N ILE A 41 -8.56 14.52 2.35
CA ILE A 41 -8.94 13.65 3.45
C ILE A 41 -10.18 14.20 4.17
N ALA A 42 -10.28 15.52 4.33
CA ALA A 42 -11.46 16.22 4.85
C ALA A 42 -12.02 15.62 6.16
N GLY A 43 -11.13 15.29 7.11
CA GLY A 43 -11.51 14.68 8.40
C GLY A 43 -12.02 13.24 8.31
N SER A 44 -11.83 12.57 7.17
CA SER A 44 -12.13 11.15 7.00
C SER A 44 -10.97 10.27 7.47
N ARG A 45 -11.27 9.02 7.78
CA ARG A 45 -10.24 7.97 7.91
C ARG A 45 -9.54 7.77 6.57
N SER A 46 -8.26 7.45 6.59
CA SER A 46 -7.45 7.36 5.38
C SER A 46 -6.52 6.14 5.40
N ALA A 47 -6.06 5.76 4.21
CA ALA A 47 -4.99 4.80 4.05
C ALA A 47 -3.93 5.41 3.13
N MET A 48 -2.66 5.18 3.47
CA MET A 48 -1.50 5.60 2.67
C MET A 48 -0.73 4.35 2.23
N ILE A 49 -0.38 4.31 0.95
CA ILE A 49 0.49 3.28 0.38
C ILE A 49 1.62 3.96 -0.37
N LEU A 50 2.85 3.46 -0.20
CA LEU A 50 4.01 3.92 -0.96
C LEU A 50 3.95 3.35 -2.39
N GLY A 51 4.24 4.18 -3.38
CA GLY A 51 4.03 3.85 -4.80
C GLY A 51 4.93 2.75 -5.37
N ASP A 52 5.99 2.38 -4.64
CA ASP A 52 7.01 1.38 -4.97
C ASP A 52 6.87 0.08 -4.17
N ASN A 53 5.80 -0.06 -3.37
CA ASN A 53 5.55 -1.22 -2.53
C ASN A 53 4.58 -2.19 -3.21
N ILE A 54 5.02 -3.44 -3.37
CA ILE A 54 4.23 -4.54 -3.95
C ILE A 54 3.84 -5.52 -2.85
N PHE A 55 2.54 -5.80 -2.75
CA PHE A 55 1.99 -6.78 -1.82
C PHE A 55 1.29 -7.90 -2.58
N TYR A 56 1.62 -9.14 -2.25
CA TYR A 56 0.96 -10.32 -2.81
C TYR A 56 0.79 -11.39 -1.73
N GLY A 57 -0.31 -12.14 -1.78
CA GLY A 57 -0.53 -13.27 -0.89
C GLY A 57 -2.00 -13.58 -0.66
N ASN A 58 -2.28 -14.86 -0.42
CA ASN A 58 -3.63 -15.31 -0.15
C ASN A 58 -4.16 -14.69 1.16
N GLY A 59 -5.40 -14.21 1.14
CA GLY A 59 -6.02 -13.57 2.30
C GLY A 59 -5.66 -12.10 2.52
N LEU A 60 -4.84 -11.48 1.64
CA LEU A 60 -4.46 -10.07 1.76
C LEU A 60 -5.70 -9.15 1.85
N LYS A 61 -6.70 -9.39 1.00
CA LYS A 61 -7.98 -8.63 1.01
C LYS A 61 -8.68 -8.67 2.38
N ALA A 62 -8.60 -9.79 3.11
CA ALA A 62 -9.19 -9.89 4.44
C ALA A 62 -8.43 -9.05 5.48
N GLN A 63 -7.09 -9.04 5.41
CA GLN A 63 -6.26 -8.19 6.28
C GLN A 63 -6.48 -6.70 5.99
N LEU A 64 -6.58 -6.31 4.72
CA LEU A 64 -6.90 -4.93 4.33
C LEU A 64 -8.29 -4.50 4.82
N ARG A 65 -9.30 -5.37 4.70
CA ARG A 65 -10.64 -5.10 5.22
C ARG A 65 -10.66 -4.97 6.74
N ARG A 66 -9.88 -5.80 7.45
CA ARG A 66 -9.71 -5.68 8.90
C ARG A 66 -9.13 -4.32 9.28
N ALA A 67 -8.01 -3.92 8.68
CA ALA A 67 -7.40 -2.62 8.93
C ALA A 67 -8.36 -1.46 8.60
N ALA A 68 -9.03 -1.51 7.45
CA ALA A 68 -10.02 -0.50 7.05
C ALA A 68 -11.27 -0.45 7.96
N SER A 69 -11.59 -1.56 8.64
CA SER A 69 -12.70 -1.62 9.59
C SER A 69 -12.35 -1.01 10.94
N ASN A 70 -11.06 -0.87 11.27
CA ASN A 70 -10.63 -0.17 12.45
C ASN A 70 -11.00 1.32 12.31
N ARG A 71 -11.86 1.80 13.21
CA ARG A 71 -12.38 3.16 13.17
C ARG A 71 -11.60 4.14 14.02
N LYS A 72 -10.78 3.63 14.96
CA LYS A 72 -10.07 4.45 15.94
C LYS A 72 -8.64 3.96 16.07
N GLY A 73 -7.71 4.86 15.89
CA GLY A 73 -6.28 4.60 15.92
C GLY A 73 -5.67 4.41 14.54
N ALA A 74 -4.53 3.74 14.53
CA ALA A 74 -3.78 3.43 13.34
C ALA A 74 -3.62 1.91 13.19
N THR A 75 -3.44 1.45 11.96
CA THR A 75 -3.07 0.07 11.68
C THR A 75 -1.93 0.06 10.68
N VAL A 76 -0.84 -0.62 11.05
CA VAL A 76 0.33 -0.83 10.20
C VAL A 76 0.59 -2.32 10.04
N PHE A 77 1.33 -2.67 8.99
CA PHE A 77 1.67 -4.06 8.71
C PHE A 77 3.14 -4.32 8.99
N GLY A 78 3.41 -5.29 9.86
CA GLY A 78 4.76 -5.77 10.15
C GLY A 78 5.11 -6.97 9.26
N TYR A 79 6.29 -6.97 8.67
CA TYR A 79 6.79 -8.06 7.84
C TYR A 79 8.20 -8.44 8.28
N TYR A 80 8.50 -9.74 8.34
CA TYR A 80 9.83 -10.22 8.71
C TYR A 80 10.80 -9.97 7.55
N VAL A 81 11.91 -9.29 7.81
CA VAL A 81 13.00 -9.04 6.86
C VAL A 81 14.35 -9.46 7.43
N GLU A 82 15.32 -9.67 6.56
CA GLU A 82 16.69 -10.00 6.97
C GLU A 82 17.50 -8.76 7.36
N ASP A 83 17.20 -7.60 6.76
CA ASP A 83 17.89 -6.31 6.87
C ASP A 83 16.99 -5.20 7.46
N PRO A 84 16.48 -5.36 8.71
CA PRO A 84 15.51 -4.45 9.32
C PRO A 84 16.01 -3.01 9.53
N GLU A 85 17.32 -2.78 9.58
CA GLU A 85 17.95 -1.46 9.76
C GLU A 85 17.64 -0.46 8.63
N ARG A 86 17.11 -0.94 7.50
CA ARG A 86 16.70 -0.10 6.37
C ARG A 86 15.31 0.52 6.53
N PHE A 87 14.54 0.07 7.52
CA PHE A 87 13.12 0.37 7.66
C PHE A 87 12.77 0.91 9.06
N GLY A 88 11.51 1.31 9.25
CA GLY A 88 10.93 1.45 10.58
C GLY A 88 10.75 0.06 11.21
N VAL A 89 11.32 -0.17 12.39
CA VAL A 89 11.32 -1.48 13.06
C VAL A 89 10.37 -1.46 14.25
N VAL A 90 9.50 -2.47 14.34
CA VAL A 90 8.58 -2.67 15.45
C VAL A 90 9.12 -3.71 16.42
N GLU A 91 9.16 -3.38 17.71
CA GLU A 91 9.42 -4.33 18.80
C GLU A 91 8.10 -4.85 19.36
N PHE A 92 8.06 -6.14 19.72
CA PHE A 92 6.90 -6.78 20.33
C PHE A 92 7.21 -7.29 21.73
N ASP A 93 6.22 -7.24 22.62
CA ASP A 93 6.28 -7.93 23.91
C ASP A 93 6.08 -9.45 23.75
N LYS A 94 6.15 -10.18 24.87
CA LYS A 94 5.96 -11.64 24.90
C LYS A 94 4.56 -12.10 24.47
N LYS A 95 3.58 -11.21 24.43
CA LYS A 95 2.20 -11.47 24.00
C LYS A 95 1.95 -11.04 22.54
N GLY A 96 2.95 -10.48 21.86
CA GLY A 96 2.83 -9.98 20.50
C GLY A 96 2.22 -8.57 20.39
N LYS A 97 2.11 -7.80 21.49
CA LYS A 97 1.72 -6.38 21.45
C LYS A 97 2.94 -5.56 21.05
N ALA A 98 2.77 -4.62 20.12
CA ALA A 98 3.83 -3.67 19.76
C ALA A 98 4.16 -2.76 20.96
N ILE A 99 5.45 -2.55 21.23
CA ILE A 99 5.94 -1.77 22.39
C ILE A 99 6.92 -0.66 22.03
N SER A 100 7.60 -0.74 20.88
CA SER A 100 8.43 0.37 20.39
C SER A 100 8.47 0.42 18.86
N LEU A 101 8.73 1.62 18.34
CA LEU A 101 8.96 1.88 16.92
C LEU A 101 10.17 2.79 16.73
N GLU A 102 11.13 2.34 15.93
CA GLU A 102 12.37 3.04 15.65
C GLU A 102 12.62 3.13 14.14
N GLU A 103 12.92 4.32 13.63
CA GLU A 103 13.23 4.54 12.21
C GLU A 103 14.69 4.20 11.96
N LYS A 104 14.95 3.23 11.08
CA LYS A 104 16.29 2.83 10.63
C LYS A 104 17.29 2.65 11.78
N PRO A 105 16.98 1.79 12.78
CA PRO A 105 17.82 1.65 13.96
C PRO A 105 19.16 1.01 13.60
N LYS A 106 20.26 1.53 14.17
CA LYS A 106 21.60 0.91 14.03
C LYS A 106 21.69 -0.47 14.68
N GLN A 107 20.87 -0.72 15.71
CA GLN A 107 20.76 -1.99 16.41
C GLN A 107 19.27 -2.35 16.51
N PRO A 108 18.70 -2.96 15.47
CA PRO A 108 17.29 -3.33 15.42
C PRO A 108 16.90 -4.23 16.60
N LYS A 109 15.79 -3.89 17.26
CA LYS A 109 15.26 -4.69 18.39
C LYS A 109 14.48 -5.93 17.94
N SER A 110 14.11 -5.98 16.67
CA SER A 110 13.47 -7.13 16.03
C SER A 110 13.76 -7.13 14.53
N ASN A 111 13.38 -8.22 13.86
CA ASN A 111 13.45 -8.36 12.40
C ASN A 111 12.13 -7.99 11.70
N TYR A 112 11.21 -7.29 12.38
CA TYR A 112 9.94 -6.90 11.80
C TYR A 112 9.98 -5.45 11.34
N ALA A 113 10.06 -5.27 10.03
CA ALA A 113 9.91 -3.99 9.38
C ALA A 113 8.43 -3.60 9.27
N VAL A 114 8.13 -2.33 9.46
CA VAL A 114 6.85 -1.72 9.10
C VAL A 114 6.87 -1.50 7.59
N THR A 115 5.94 -2.13 6.90
CA THR A 115 5.81 -2.01 5.43
C THR A 115 5.26 -0.65 5.01
N GLY A 116 5.35 -0.33 3.72
CA GLY A 116 4.83 0.92 3.14
C GLY A 116 3.30 1.01 3.01
N LEU A 117 2.53 0.44 3.94
CA LEU A 117 1.07 0.49 3.95
C LEU A 117 0.54 0.82 5.35
N TYR A 118 -0.28 1.87 5.42
CA TYR A 118 -0.71 2.47 6.67
C TYR A 118 -2.20 2.82 6.61
N PHE A 119 -2.93 2.56 7.69
CA PHE A 119 -4.32 2.98 7.87
C PHE A 119 -4.39 3.88 9.10
N TYR A 120 -5.13 4.99 9.01
CA TYR A 120 -5.27 5.94 10.09
C TYR A 120 -6.71 6.44 10.22
N ASP A 121 -7.05 6.84 11.44
CA ASP A 121 -8.28 7.55 11.73
C ASP A 121 -8.21 9.04 11.35
N GLU A 122 -9.25 9.79 11.68
CA GLU A 122 -9.40 11.21 11.35
C GLU A 122 -8.32 12.13 11.94
N ARG A 123 -7.55 11.70 12.95
CA ARG A 123 -6.55 12.52 13.66
C ARG A 123 -5.23 12.62 12.91
N VAL A 124 -5.05 11.83 11.85
CA VAL A 124 -3.77 11.71 11.14
C VAL A 124 -3.21 13.04 10.62
N CYS A 125 -4.07 13.92 10.09
CA CYS A 125 -3.65 15.22 9.59
C CYS A 125 -3.17 16.14 10.71
N GLU A 126 -3.86 16.12 11.87
CA GLU A 126 -3.45 16.87 13.06
C GLU A 126 -2.09 16.39 13.57
N PHE A 127 -1.94 15.08 13.73
CA PHE A 127 -0.69 14.50 14.22
C PHE A 127 0.47 14.73 13.25
N ALA A 128 0.24 14.62 11.93
CA ALA A 128 1.27 14.88 10.93
C ALA A 128 1.76 16.34 10.96
N LYS A 129 0.86 17.30 11.19
CA LYS A 129 1.22 18.73 11.32
C LYS A 129 2.00 19.05 12.59
N ALA A 130 1.85 18.25 13.64
CA ALA A 130 2.57 18.42 14.91
C ALA A 130 4.00 17.86 14.88
N LEU A 131 4.35 17.08 13.84
CA LEU A 131 5.67 16.50 13.70
C LEU A 131 6.74 17.57 13.48
N LYS A 132 7.96 17.25 13.92
CA LYS A 132 9.16 18.02 13.65
C LYS A 132 10.06 17.22 12.72
N PRO A 133 10.82 17.87 11.83
CA PRO A 133 11.80 17.18 11.00
C PRO A 133 12.77 16.36 11.84
N SER A 134 13.10 15.16 11.39
CA SER A 134 14.09 14.28 12.03
C SER A 134 15.51 14.83 11.84
N ALA A 135 16.51 14.12 12.37
CA ALA A 135 17.92 14.43 12.09
C ALA A 135 18.27 14.37 10.59
N ARG A 136 17.43 13.74 9.77
CA ARG A 136 17.55 13.68 8.30
C ARG A 136 16.85 14.84 7.60
N GLY A 137 16.12 15.68 8.34
CA GLY A 137 15.30 16.76 7.78
C GLY A 137 13.96 16.32 7.23
N GLU A 138 13.54 15.07 7.50
CA GLU A 138 12.29 14.47 6.99
C GLU A 138 11.21 14.41 8.08
N LEU A 139 9.95 14.58 7.69
CA LEU A 139 8.77 14.25 8.52
C LEU A 139 8.53 12.73 8.46
N GLU A 140 9.06 12.03 9.44
CA GLU A 140 9.10 10.56 9.47
C GLU A 140 7.71 9.97 9.78
N ILE A 141 7.29 9.00 8.97
CA ILE A 141 6.05 8.26 9.22
C ILE A 141 6.14 7.42 10.50
N THR A 142 7.36 6.99 10.87
CA THR A 142 7.60 6.26 12.11
C THR A 142 7.36 7.12 13.34
N ASP A 143 7.63 8.43 13.28
CA ASP A 143 7.29 9.35 14.35
C ASP A 143 5.77 9.53 14.46
N LEU A 144 5.06 9.61 13.33
CA LEU A 144 3.59 9.60 13.31
C LEU A 144 3.02 8.33 13.96
N ASN A 145 3.53 7.17 13.57
CA ASN A 145 3.12 5.88 14.13
C ASN A 145 3.42 5.78 15.63
N ARG A 146 4.51 6.41 16.10
CA ARG A 146 4.88 6.43 17.51
C ARG A 146 3.87 7.20 18.36
N ILE A 147 3.30 8.30 17.86
CA ILE A 147 2.21 9.02 18.56
C ILE A 147 1.04 8.07 18.82
N TYR A 148 0.58 7.33 17.80
CA TYR A 148 -0.49 6.34 17.99
C TYR A 148 -0.09 5.20 18.94
N LEU A 149 1.18 4.77 18.92
CA LEU A 149 1.69 3.75 19.83
C LEU A 149 1.68 4.22 21.29
N GLU A 150 2.13 5.44 21.55
CA GLU A 150 2.14 6.06 22.88
C GLU A 150 0.73 6.27 23.44
N GLU A 151 -0.25 6.53 22.58
CA GLU A 151 -1.68 6.58 22.93
C GLU A 151 -2.35 5.19 23.04
N GLU A 152 -1.58 4.10 22.91
CA GLU A 152 -2.08 2.71 22.86
C GLU A 152 -3.16 2.48 21.79
N SER A 153 -3.11 3.24 20.70
CA SER A 153 -4.07 3.17 19.59
C SER A 153 -3.43 2.74 18.26
N LEU A 154 -2.21 2.19 18.30
CA LEU A 154 -1.58 1.54 17.16
C LEU A 154 -1.82 0.02 17.18
N GLU A 155 -2.46 -0.50 16.15
CA GLU A 155 -2.53 -1.93 15.85
C GLU A 155 -1.43 -2.32 14.85
N VAL A 156 -0.73 -3.41 15.11
CA VAL A 156 0.26 -3.97 14.18
C VAL A 156 -0.21 -5.35 13.72
N ILE A 157 -0.51 -5.47 12.43
CA ILE A 157 -0.88 -6.74 11.79
C ILE A 157 0.38 -7.37 11.20
N THR A 158 0.78 -8.53 11.67
CA THR A 158 1.92 -9.25 11.11
C THR A 158 1.53 -10.03 9.85
N LEU A 159 2.18 -9.71 8.74
CA LEU A 159 2.08 -10.45 7.50
C LEU A 159 3.05 -11.63 7.56
N GLY A 160 2.52 -12.84 7.75
CA GLY A 160 3.34 -14.05 7.81
C GLY A 160 4.03 -14.40 6.49
N ARG A 161 4.95 -15.36 6.53
CA ARG A 161 5.75 -15.86 5.38
C ARG A 161 4.99 -16.33 4.13
N GLY A 162 3.66 -16.42 4.18
CA GLY A 162 2.82 -16.73 3.01
C GLY A 162 2.49 -15.50 2.15
N TYR A 163 2.82 -14.31 2.63
CA TYR A 163 2.78 -13.08 1.86
C TYR A 163 4.16 -12.80 1.25
N ALA A 164 4.17 -12.08 0.14
CA ALA A 164 5.33 -11.39 -0.38
C ALA A 164 5.09 -9.89 -0.23
N TRP A 165 6.05 -9.23 0.40
CA TRP A 165 6.19 -7.78 0.38
C TRP A 165 7.53 -7.47 -0.29
N LEU A 166 7.47 -6.68 -1.36
CA LEU A 166 8.62 -6.34 -2.18
C LEU A 166 8.68 -4.81 -2.31
N ASP A 167 9.80 -4.25 -1.89
CA ASP A 167 10.12 -2.83 -2.02
C ASP A 167 11.07 -2.64 -3.21
N THR A 168 10.67 -1.87 -4.22
CA THR A 168 11.45 -1.72 -5.47
C THR A 168 12.46 -0.57 -5.45
N GLY A 169 12.99 -0.22 -4.27
CA GLY A 169 13.91 0.91 -4.07
C GLY A 169 15.31 0.76 -4.70
N THR A 170 15.72 -0.45 -5.10
CA THR A 170 17.01 -0.71 -5.79
C THR A 170 16.80 -1.43 -7.13
N VAL A 171 17.77 -1.32 -8.05
CA VAL A 171 17.73 -2.03 -9.35
C VAL A 171 17.60 -3.54 -9.18
N ASP A 172 18.32 -4.11 -8.20
CA ASP A 172 18.25 -5.54 -7.90
C ASP A 172 16.86 -5.92 -7.37
N SER A 173 16.32 -5.17 -6.41
CA SER A 173 14.97 -5.43 -5.86
C SER A 173 13.85 -5.27 -6.90
N LEU A 174 13.99 -4.34 -7.84
CA LEU A 174 13.05 -4.18 -8.96
C LEU A 174 13.10 -5.39 -9.91
N THR A 175 14.29 -5.93 -10.16
CA THR A 175 14.47 -7.13 -10.99
C THR A 175 13.87 -8.35 -10.31
N GLU A 176 14.16 -8.55 -9.03
CA GLU A 176 13.57 -9.63 -8.22
C GLU A 176 12.04 -9.56 -8.19
N ALA A 177 11.48 -8.36 -8.01
CA ALA A 177 10.03 -8.16 -8.05
C ALA A 177 9.44 -8.50 -9.42
N SER A 178 10.12 -8.11 -10.49
CA SER A 178 9.69 -8.42 -11.86
C SER A 178 9.69 -9.94 -12.12
N ASP A 179 10.74 -10.63 -11.68
CA ASP A 179 10.86 -12.09 -11.82
C ASP A 179 9.82 -12.82 -10.97
N TYR A 180 9.53 -12.33 -9.76
CA TYR A 180 8.50 -12.87 -8.89
C TYR A 180 7.12 -12.80 -9.57
N ILE A 181 6.70 -11.61 -10.02
CA ILE A 181 5.41 -11.41 -10.68
C ILE A 181 5.31 -12.27 -11.93
N LYS A 182 6.33 -12.22 -12.81
CA LYS A 182 6.38 -13.02 -14.04
C LYS A 182 6.22 -14.51 -13.76
N THR A 183 6.89 -15.03 -12.73
CA THR A 183 6.83 -16.44 -12.36
C THR A 183 5.41 -16.84 -11.95
N ILE A 184 4.76 -16.04 -11.11
CA ILE A 184 3.39 -16.32 -10.66
C ILE A 184 2.40 -16.23 -11.82
N GLU A 185 2.42 -15.13 -12.58
CA GLU A 185 1.48 -14.92 -13.69
C GLU A 185 1.63 -15.99 -14.77
N THR A 186 2.87 -16.35 -15.13
CA THR A 186 3.14 -17.41 -16.13
C THR A 186 2.64 -18.77 -15.65
N ARG A 187 2.78 -19.07 -14.34
CA ARG A 187 2.40 -20.36 -13.79
C ARG A 187 0.88 -20.50 -13.60
N GLN A 188 0.20 -19.42 -13.24
CA GLN A 188 -1.24 -19.43 -12.97
C GLN A 188 -2.09 -19.05 -14.20
N GLY A 189 -1.52 -18.30 -15.15
CA GLY A 189 -2.27 -17.71 -16.27
C GLY A 189 -3.23 -16.59 -15.83
N LEU A 190 -2.99 -16.01 -14.65
CA LEU A 190 -3.78 -14.92 -14.05
C LEU A 190 -2.87 -13.73 -13.80
N MET A 191 -3.37 -12.53 -14.07
CA MET A 191 -2.62 -11.28 -13.86
C MET A 191 -2.71 -10.82 -12.39
N ILE A 192 -1.60 -10.32 -11.86
CA ILE A 192 -1.55 -9.68 -10.55
C ILE A 192 -1.85 -8.18 -10.72
N ALA A 193 -2.65 -7.63 -9.81
CA ALA A 193 -3.00 -6.21 -9.79
C ALA A 193 -3.64 -5.66 -11.09
N ALA A 194 -4.38 -6.51 -11.82
CA ALA A 194 -5.20 -6.07 -12.95
C ALA A 194 -6.36 -5.17 -12.47
N LEU A 195 -6.25 -3.85 -12.67
CA LEU A 195 -7.17 -2.86 -12.09
C LEU A 195 -8.61 -3.02 -12.58
N GLU A 196 -8.80 -3.36 -13.86
CA GLU A 196 -10.13 -3.58 -14.43
C GLU A 196 -10.80 -4.83 -13.88
N GLU A 197 -10.03 -5.89 -13.57
CA GLU A 197 -10.54 -7.07 -12.89
C GLU A 197 -10.96 -6.73 -11.46
N ILE A 198 -10.10 -6.01 -10.72
CA ILE A 198 -10.41 -5.59 -9.34
C ILE A 198 -11.69 -4.74 -9.31
N ALA A 199 -11.81 -3.79 -10.26
CA ALA A 199 -12.99 -2.94 -10.38
C ALA A 199 -14.25 -3.76 -10.71
N TYR A 200 -14.17 -4.69 -11.65
CA TYR A 200 -15.30 -5.53 -12.04
C TYR A 200 -15.74 -6.49 -10.93
N THR A 201 -14.79 -7.18 -10.28
CA THR A 201 -15.08 -8.10 -9.15
C THR A 201 -15.50 -7.39 -7.87
N SER A 202 -15.36 -6.07 -7.82
CA SER A 202 -15.86 -5.22 -6.73
C SER A 202 -17.15 -4.47 -7.09
N ASP A 203 -17.75 -4.78 -8.25
CA ASP A 203 -18.97 -4.16 -8.78
C ASP A 203 -18.85 -2.64 -9.03
N TRP A 204 -17.63 -2.13 -9.29
CA TRP A 204 -17.39 -0.70 -9.58
C TRP A 204 -17.61 -0.36 -11.05
N ILE A 205 -17.46 -1.34 -11.93
CA ILE A 205 -17.70 -1.23 -13.37
C ILE A 205 -18.53 -2.41 -13.85
N ASP A 206 -19.28 -2.21 -14.94
CA ASP A 206 -20.06 -3.28 -15.55
C ASP A 206 -19.23 -4.15 -16.51
N LYS A 207 -19.84 -5.26 -16.93
CA LYS A 207 -19.22 -6.20 -17.87
C LYS A 207 -18.86 -5.54 -19.22
N ASN A 208 -19.68 -4.60 -19.68
CA ASN A 208 -19.44 -3.92 -20.96
C ASN A 208 -18.19 -3.04 -20.89
N THR A 209 -17.99 -2.34 -19.78
CA THR A 209 -16.79 -1.54 -19.50
C THR A 209 -15.55 -2.43 -19.48
N LEU A 210 -15.61 -3.58 -18.78
CA LEU A 210 -14.50 -4.54 -18.76
C LEU A 210 -14.16 -5.09 -20.17
N LEU A 211 -15.17 -5.44 -20.97
CA LEU A 211 -14.98 -5.91 -22.34
C LEU A 211 -14.38 -4.84 -23.26
N ALA A 212 -14.79 -3.58 -23.09
CA ALA A 212 -14.19 -2.46 -23.81
C ALA A 212 -12.70 -2.29 -23.47
N SER A 213 -12.33 -2.42 -22.19
CA SER A 213 -10.92 -2.44 -21.77
C SER A 213 -10.16 -3.61 -22.38
N ALA A 214 -10.72 -4.83 -22.31
CA ALA A 214 -10.12 -6.01 -22.93
C ALA A 214 -9.86 -5.81 -24.43
N ALA A 215 -10.80 -5.19 -25.16
CA ALA A 215 -10.66 -4.89 -26.58
C ALA A 215 -9.52 -3.91 -26.88
N LYS A 216 -9.30 -2.89 -26.01
CA LYS A 216 -8.19 -1.93 -26.14
C LYS A 216 -6.82 -2.62 -26.06
N TYR A 217 -6.69 -3.63 -25.20
CA TYR A 217 -5.46 -4.42 -25.06
C TYR A 217 -5.36 -5.58 -26.08
N GLY A 218 -6.43 -5.84 -26.82
CA GLY A 218 -6.46 -6.75 -27.96
C GLY A 218 -6.00 -8.18 -27.63
N LYS A 219 -5.06 -8.70 -28.41
CA LYS A 219 -4.52 -10.07 -28.28
C LYS A 219 -3.38 -10.19 -27.28
N SER A 220 -3.06 -9.13 -26.53
CA SER A 220 -2.03 -9.20 -25.49
C SER A 220 -2.47 -10.15 -24.36
N PRO A 221 -1.54 -10.73 -23.59
CA PRO A 221 -1.88 -11.55 -22.43
C PRO A 221 -2.85 -10.84 -21.47
N TYR A 222 -2.67 -9.53 -21.26
CA TYR A 222 -3.54 -8.72 -20.40
C TYR A 222 -4.96 -8.61 -20.97
N GLY A 223 -5.11 -8.34 -22.28
CA GLY A 223 -6.43 -8.28 -22.93
C GLY A 223 -7.16 -9.64 -22.92
N VAL A 224 -6.43 -10.73 -23.13
CA VAL A 224 -6.97 -12.10 -23.05
C VAL A 224 -7.44 -12.41 -21.62
N HIS A 225 -6.66 -12.03 -20.61
CA HIS A 225 -7.02 -12.18 -19.20
C HIS A 225 -8.32 -11.44 -18.86
N LEU A 226 -8.42 -10.13 -19.16
CA LEU A 226 -9.63 -9.35 -18.91
C LEU A 226 -10.87 -9.93 -19.60
N LYS A 227 -10.71 -10.44 -20.83
CA LYS A 227 -11.79 -11.12 -21.55
C LYS A 227 -12.23 -12.40 -20.83
N ASN A 228 -11.29 -13.21 -20.35
CA ASN A 228 -11.61 -14.42 -19.59
C ASN A 228 -12.34 -14.12 -18.28
N VAL A 229 -11.99 -13.02 -17.59
CA VAL A 229 -12.72 -12.51 -16.42
C VAL A 229 -14.16 -12.17 -16.81
N ALA A 230 -14.37 -11.36 -17.84
CA ALA A 230 -15.71 -10.95 -18.30
C ALA A 230 -16.60 -12.13 -18.76
N GLU A 231 -15.99 -13.18 -19.30
CA GLU A 231 -16.65 -14.42 -19.73
C GLU A 231 -16.90 -15.41 -18.58
N GLY A 232 -16.45 -15.11 -17.36
CA GLY A 232 -16.66 -15.97 -16.18
C GLY A 232 -15.83 -17.26 -16.20
N LYS A 233 -14.73 -17.28 -16.96
CA LYS A 233 -13.81 -18.43 -17.02
C LYS A 233 -12.91 -18.53 -15.78
N ILE A 234 -12.75 -17.42 -15.05
CA ILE A 234 -12.00 -17.33 -13.81
C ILE A 234 -13.00 -17.21 -12.66
N ARG A 235 -12.82 -18.01 -11.60
CA ARG A 235 -13.63 -17.96 -10.38
C ARG A 235 -12.78 -17.45 -9.23
N PHE A 236 -13.31 -16.50 -8.48
CA PHE A 236 -12.67 -15.83 -7.35
C PHE A 236 -13.35 -16.19 -6.04
#